data_AF-A0A5N5N1A7-F1
#
_entry.id   AF-A0A5N5N1A7-F1
#
_cell.length_a   1.000
_cell.length_b   1.000
_cell.length_c   1.000
_cell.angle_alpha   90.00
_cell.angle_beta   90.00
_cell.angle_gamma   90.00
#
_symmetry.space_group_name_H-M   'P 1'
#
loop_
_entity.id
_entity.type
_entity.pdbx_description
1 polymer ?
#
loop_
_entity_poly.entity_id
_entity_poly.type
_entity_poly.pdbx_seq_one_letter_code
_entity_poly.pdbx_strand_id
1 'polypeptide(L)'
;MAAFSLLSLFHPDPSIPKMTTKPLAVLNKANKMQVPYELKQGQKRLFHQLPSGLNMEVIEQKGLVLAGKEINRGPRNGERNPPLVFVHGSYHAAWCWAEHWLPFFSGFGFDSYAVSLLGQGESDAPASPVAGSLQTHAGDVADFIEKKLMFPPVLLGHSFGGLIIQCYIANIRTKQTLEKKMLYPDLAGAVLVCSVPPSGNSGLVWRYLFSKPVAAFKVFALGI
;
A
#
# COMPACT_ATOMS: atom_id res chain seq x y z
N MET A 1 -25.50 -17.51 74.98
CA MET A 1 -25.16 -18.90 74.61
C MET A 1 -25.88 -19.22 73.30
N ALA A 2 -25.15 -19.81 72.33
CA ALA A 2 -25.57 -20.52 71.09
C ALA A 2 -26.58 -19.81 70.14
N ALA A 3 -26.23 -19.39 68.92
CA ALA A 3 -25.88 -20.16 67.70
C ALA A 3 -27.09 -20.89 67.07
N PHE A 4 -27.50 -20.53 65.84
CA PHE A 4 -27.13 -21.23 64.59
C PHE A 4 -27.73 -20.55 63.36
N SER A 5 -26.90 -20.45 62.32
CA SER A 5 -27.17 -19.95 60.96
C SER A 5 -27.55 -21.14 60.06
N LEU A 6 -28.45 -20.92 59.09
CA LEU A 6 -28.76 -21.88 58.02
C LEU A 6 -28.76 -21.13 56.68
N LEU A 7 -27.59 -21.10 56.03
CA LEU A 7 -27.42 -20.82 54.60
C LEU A 7 -27.62 -22.14 53.86
N SER A 8 -28.56 -22.19 52.91
CA SER A 8 -28.72 -23.32 52.00
C SER A 8 -27.63 -23.30 50.93
N LEU A 9 -26.99 -24.44 50.76
CA LEU A 9 -25.97 -24.70 49.74
C LEU A 9 -26.68 -25.09 48.44
N PHE A 10 -26.53 -24.27 47.39
CA PHE A 10 -26.77 -24.71 46.01
C PHE A 10 -25.53 -25.45 45.51
N HIS A 11 -25.66 -26.76 45.25
CA HIS A 11 -24.65 -27.52 44.51
C HIS A 11 -24.99 -27.50 43.00
N PRO A 12 -24.02 -27.23 42.11
CA PRO A 12 -24.24 -27.33 40.67
C PRO A 12 -24.17 -28.80 40.21
N ASP A 13 -25.15 -29.20 39.40
CA ASP A 13 -25.28 -30.51 38.75
C ASP A 13 -24.24 -30.66 37.62
N PRO A 14 -23.41 -31.73 37.59
CA PRO A 14 -22.33 -31.89 36.61
C PRO A 14 -22.76 -32.50 35.27
N SER A 15 -24.06 -32.63 34.95
CA SER A 15 -24.54 -33.44 33.82
C SER A 15 -24.91 -32.71 32.52
N ILE A 16 -24.48 -31.46 32.29
CA ILE A 16 -24.74 -30.76 31.01
C ILE A 16 -23.52 -30.88 30.06
N PRO A 17 -23.63 -31.57 28.90
CA PRO A 17 -22.56 -31.60 27.92
C PRO A 17 -22.40 -30.21 27.28
N LYS A 18 -21.23 -29.58 27.50
CA LYS A 18 -20.86 -28.34 26.83
C LYS A 18 -20.73 -28.61 25.32
N MET A 19 -21.69 -28.15 24.52
CA MET A 19 -21.49 -28.01 23.08
C MET A 19 -20.44 -26.93 22.83
N THR A 20 -19.17 -27.33 22.67
CA THR A 20 -18.16 -26.48 22.07
C THR A 20 -18.33 -26.52 20.56
N THR A 21 -19.12 -25.61 20.01
CA THR A 21 -19.01 -25.26 18.60
C THR A 21 -17.67 -24.54 18.43
N LYS A 22 -16.66 -25.22 17.88
CA LYS A 22 -15.49 -24.51 17.34
C LYS A 22 -16.03 -23.64 16.20
N PRO A 23 -15.91 -22.30 16.24
CA PRO A 23 -16.17 -21.52 15.07
C PRO A 23 -15.07 -21.84 14.07
N LEU A 24 -15.32 -22.77 13.14
CA LEU A 24 -14.56 -22.80 11.91
C LEU A 24 -14.98 -21.56 11.14
N ALA A 25 -14.13 -20.54 11.15
CA ALA A 25 -14.23 -19.44 10.21
C ALA A 25 -13.98 -20.03 8.81
N VAL A 26 -15.05 -20.46 8.13
CA VAL A 26 -14.99 -20.82 6.73
C VAL A 26 -14.82 -19.51 5.95
N LEU A 27 -13.59 -19.28 5.48
CA LEU A 27 -13.22 -18.11 4.70
C LEU A 27 -13.77 -18.29 3.27
N ASN A 28 -15.06 -18.00 3.09
CA ASN A 28 -15.77 -18.18 1.81
C ASN A 28 -15.47 -17.10 0.74
N LYS A 29 -14.54 -16.18 1.00
CA LYS A 29 -14.22 -15.09 0.08
C LYS A 29 -12.72 -14.87 0.07
N ALA A 30 -12.13 -14.73 -1.13
CA ALA A 30 -10.78 -14.21 -1.24
C ALA A 30 -10.75 -12.84 -0.55
N ASN A 31 -10.02 -12.73 0.57
CA ASN A 31 -9.86 -11.47 1.31
C ASN A 31 -9.13 -10.47 0.39
N LYS A 32 -9.87 -9.70 -0.40
CA LYS A 32 -9.34 -8.45 -0.94
C LYS A 32 -9.08 -7.52 0.24
N MET A 33 -7.90 -6.92 0.29
CA MET A 33 -7.60 -5.84 1.23
C MET A 33 -8.31 -4.55 0.80
N GLN A 34 -9.64 -4.56 0.87
CA GLN A 34 -10.50 -3.44 0.54
C GLN A 34 -10.94 -2.78 1.82
N VAL A 35 -10.30 -1.65 2.15
CA VAL A 35 -10.84 -0.68 3.09
C VAL A 35 -11.63 0.32 2.25
N PRO A 36 -12.96 0.44 2.43
CA PRO A 36 -13.73 1.45 1.74
C PRO A 36 -13.15 2.83 2.04
N TYR A 37 -12.79 3.56 1.00
CA TYR A 37 -12.29 4.93 1.12
C TYR A 37 -13.17 5.84 0.28
N GLU A 38 -13.83 6.79 0.92
CA GLU A 38 -14.60 7.83 0.26
C GLU A 38 -13.66 8.92 -0.25
N LEU A 39 -13.82 9.30 -1.52
CA LEU A 39 -12.96 10.31 -2.13
C LEU A 39 -13.25 11.70 -1.55
N LYS A 40 -12.18 12.47 -1.26
CA LYS A 40 -12.32 13.87 -0.87
C LYS A 40 -12.60 14.76 -2.08
N GLN A 41 -13.08 15.97 -1.81
CA GLN A 41 -13.30 16.98 -2.85
C GLN A 41 -12.02 17.20 -3.67
N GLY A 42 -12.16 17.18 -5.00
CA GLY A 42 -11.04 17.32 -5.94
C GLY A 42 -10.31 16.02 -6.26
N GLN A 43 -10.59 14.92 -5.56
CA GLN A 43 -10.04 13.60 -5.86
C GLN A 43 -10.87 12.88 -6.92
N LYS A 44 -10.20 12.13 -7.79
CA LYS A 44 -10.84 11.23 -8.75
C LYS A 44 -10.20 9.85 -8.64
N ARG A 45 -11.03 8.81 -8.71
CA ARG A 45 -10.57 7.43 -8.83
C ARG A 45 -10.56 7.05 -10.30
N LEU A 46 -9.42 6.55 -10.74
CA LEU A 46 -9.16 6.09 -12.09
C LEU A 46 -8.71 4.64 -12.03
N PHE A 47 -8.85 3.95 -13.17
CA PHE A 47 -8.38 2.59 -13.35
C PHE A 47 -7.46 2.56 -14.55
N HIS A 48 -6.18 2.25 -14.30
CA HIS A 48 -5.15 2.12 -15.31
C HIS A 48 -5.05 0.66 -15.72
N GLN A 49 -5.41 0.35 -16.97
CA GLN A 49 -5.29 -1.01 -17.49
C GLN A 49 -3.83 -1.33 -17.81
N LEU A 50 -3.30 -2.32 -17.10
CA LEU A 50 -1.94 -2.81 -17.26
C LEU A 50 -1.81 -3.75 -18.48
N PRO A 51 -0.59 -4.04 -18.96
CA PRO A 51 -0.38 -5.00 -20.06
C PRO A 51 -0.92 -6.41 -19.77
N SER A 52 -1.07 -6.77 -18.50
CA SER A 52 -1.70 -8.01 -18.05
C SER A 52 -3.22 -8.05 -18.29
N GLY A 53 -3.83 -6.92 -18.66
CA GLY A 53 -5.28 -6.74 -18.77
C GLY A 53 -5.97 -6.36 -17.45
N LEU A 54 -5.25 -6.44 -16.31
CA LEU A 54 -5.76 -6.09 -14.99
C LEU A 54 -5.78 -4.57 -14.78
N ASN A 55 -6.76 -4.10 -14.02
CA ASN A 55 -6.89 -2.70 -13.68
C ASN A 55 -6.17 -2.37 -12.38
N MET A 56 -5.26 -1.41 -12.45
CA MET A 56 -4.61 -0.79 -11.31
C MET A 56 -5.35 0.48 -10.92
N GLU A 57 -5.86 0.53 -9.70
CA GLU A 57 -6.48 1.74 -9.16
C GLU A 57 -5.45 2.87 -9.01
N VAL A 58 -5.89 4.08 -9.37
CA VAL A 58 -5.17 5.33 -9.13
C VAL A 58 -6.13 6.36 -8.56
N ILE A 59 -5.82 6.91 -7.38
CA ILE A 59 -6.49 8.10 -6.86
C ILE A 59 -5.66 9.31 -7.29
N GLU A 60 -6.23 10.20 -8.10
CA GLU A 60 -5.58 11.43 -8.55
C GLU A 60 -6.16 12.66 -7.86
N GLN A 61 -5.31 13.66 -7.65
CA GLN A 61 -5.70 15.01 -7.28
C GLN A 61 -4.77 16.00 -7.99
N LYS A 62 -5.34 16.83 -8.87
CA LYS A 62 -4.57 17.80 -9.67
C LYS A 62 -4.18 19.01 -8.83
N GLY A 63 -3.02 19.57 -9.13
CA GLY A 63 -2.52 20.77 -8.48
C GLY A 63 -3.47 21.96 -8.69
N LEU A 64 -3.78 22.68 -7.61
CA LEU A 64 -4.56 23.91 -7.70
C LEU A 64 -3.72 24.99 -8.38
N VAL A 65 -4.17 25.48 -9.53
CA VAL A 65 -3.66 26.71 -10.12
C VAL A 65 -4.35 27.85 -9.36
N LEU A 66 -3.70 28.38 -8.32
CA LEU A 66 -4.22 29.53 -7.59
C LEU A 66 -4.18 30.75 -8.51
N ALA A 67 -5.33 31.09 -9.09
CA ALA A 67 -5.52 32.30 -9.88
C ALA A 67 -5.14 33.52 -9.01
N GLY A 68 -4.05 34.21 -9.38
CA GLY A 68 -3.66 35.48 -8.77
C GLY A 68 -2.47 35.46 -7.83
N LYS A 69 -1.81 34.31 -7.60
CA LYS A 69 -0.55 34.28 -6.87
C LYS A 69 0.36 33.26 -7.55
N GLU A 70 1.43 33.73 -8.17
CA GLU A 70 2.55 32.88 -8.60
C GLU A 70 3.16 32.24 -7.34
N ILE A 71 2.49 31.27 -6.75
CA ILE A 71 3.04 30.50 -5.64
C ILE A 71 3.95 29.47 -6.30
N ASN A 72 5.19 29.89 -6.51
CA ASN A 72 6.33 29.06 -6.91
C ASN A 72 6.18 28.43 -8.30
N ARG A 73 6.45 29.23 -9.35
CA ARG A 73 7.21 28.70 -10.48
C ARG A 73 8.48 28.08 -9.89
N GLY A 74 8.83 26.85 -10.27
CA GLY A 74 10.12 26.26 -9.89
C GLY A 74 11.29 27.17 -10.27
N PRO A 75 12.54 26.85 -9.88
CA PRO A 75 13.70 27.74 -10.06
C PRO A 75 14.05 28.10 -11.52
N ARG A 76 13.27 27.60 -12.49
CA ARG A 76 13.43 27.84 -13.92
C ARG A 76 12.09 28.33 -14.49
N ASN A 77 12.14 29.55 -15.03
CA ASN A 77 11.05 30.26 -15.69
C ASN A 77 10.08 29.35 -16.46
N GLY A 78 8.86 29.16 -15.92
CA GLY A 78 7.71 28.61 -16.66
C GLY A 78 7.51 27.10 -16.64
N GLU A 79 8.34 26.32 -15.96
CA GLU A 79 8.15 24.86 -15.88
C GLU A 79 7.11 24.48 -14.81
N ARG A 80 6.15 23.60 -15.17
CA ARG A 80 5.19 23.00 -14.23
C ARG A 80 5.93 22.12 -13.22
N ASN A 81 5.43 22.06 -11.99
CA ASN A 81 5.93 21.13 -10.98
C ASN A 81 5.92 19.68 -11.52
N PRO A 82 6.95 18.86 -11.21
CA PRO A 82 6.94 17.46 -11.60
C PRO A 82 5.77 16.74 -10.93
N PRO A 83 5.10 15.81 -11.63
CA PRO A 83 4.02 15.03 -11.05
C PRO A 83 4.57 14.15 -9.91
N LEU A 84 3.76 13.95 -8.87
CA LEU A 84 4.10 13.11 -7.72
C LEU A 84 3.33 11.79 -7.80
N VAL A 85 4.04 10.67 -7.72
CA VAL A 85 3.43 9.33 -7.74
C VAL A 85 3.76 8.60 -6.44
N PHE A 86 2.72 8.27 -5.69
CA PHE A 86 2.81 7.67 -4.36
C PHE A 86 2.56 6.16 -4.43
N VAL A 87 3.52 5.37 -3.94
CA VAL A 87 3.50 3.91 -3.91
C VAL A 87 3.41 3.45 -2.45
N HIS A 88 2.32 2.79 -2.10
CA HIS A 88 2.07 2.33 -0.73
C HIS A 88 2.94 1.13 -0.33
N GLY A 89 2.99 0.86 0.98
CA GLY A 89 3.63 -0.32 1.55
C GLY A 89 2.69 -1.52 1.65
N SER A 90 3.20 -2.65 2.14
CA SER A 90 2.36 -3.82 2.43
C SER A 90 1.18 -3.44 3.32
N TYR A 91 0.05 -4.12 3.11
CA TYR A 91 -1.18 -3.93 3.88
C TYR A 91 -1.87 -2.55 3.76
N HIS A 92 -1.49 -1.75 2.77
CA HIS A 92 -2.10 -0.47 2.45
C HIS A 92 -2.64 -0.48 1.01
N ALA A 93 -3.29 0.61 0.59
CA ALA A 93 -3.58 0.92 -0.80
C ALA A 93 -3.47 2.45 -1.02
N ALA A 94 -3.87 2.97 -2.20
CA ALA A 94 -3.80 4.40 -2.54
C ALA A 94 -4.41 5.33 -1.47
N TRP A 95 -5.44 4.86 -0.76
CA TRP A 95 -6.12 5.60 0.31
C TRP A 95 -5.19 6.12 1.42
N CYS A 96 -4.07 5.45 1.70
CA CYS A 96 -3.15 5.87 2.77
C CYS A 96 -2.46 7.21 2.47
N TRP A 97 -2.34 7.54 1.18
CA TRP A 97 -1.84 8.83 0.72
C TRP A 97 -2.98 9.81 0.44
N ALA A 98 -4.11 9.30 -0.05
CA ALA A 98 -5.24 10.12 -0.47
C ALA A 98 -5.80 10.99 0.66
N GLU A 99 -5.80 10.50 1.90
CA GLU A 99 -6.42 11.20 3.01
C GLU A 99 -5.79 12.59 3.30
N HIS A 100 -4.46 12.70 3.27
CA HIS A 100 -3.75 13.93 3.67
C HIS A 100 -2.66 14.38 2.70
N TRP A 101 -1.93 13.45 2.07
CA TRP A 101 -0.79 13.80 1.23
C TRP A 101 -1.26 14.41 -0.10
N LEU A 102 -2.23 13.78 -0.76
CA LEU A 102 -2.75 14.28 -2.04
C LEU A 102 -3.31 15.71 -1.90
N PRO A 103 -4.18 16.02 -0.91
CA PRO A 103 -4.64 17.38 -0.67
C PRO A 103 -3.51 18.36 -0.35
N PHE A 104 -2.53 17.96 0.47
CA PHE A 104 -1.41 18.82 0.82
C PHE A 104 -0.59 19.21 -0.41
N PHE A 105 -0.09 18.24 -1.19
CA PHE A 105 0.79 18.52 -2.32
C PHE A 105 0.06 19.19 -3.49
N SER A 106 -1.18 18.80 -3.76
CA SER A 106 -2.00 19.49 -4.77
C SER A 106 -2.32 20.94 -4.37
N GLY A 107 -2.45 21.24 -3.08
CA GLY A 107 -2.54 22.62 -2.57
C GLY A 107 -1.31 23.48 -2.87
N PHE A 108 -0.15 22.85 -3.05
CA PHE A 108 1.11 23.49 -3.49
C PHE A 108 1.34 23.40 -5.01
N GLY A 109 0.31 23.02 -5.78
CA GLY A 109 0.38 22.98 -7.24
C GLY A 109 1.07 21.76 -7.83
N PHE A 110 1.23 20.67 -7.08
CA PHE A 110 1.73 19.40 -7.61
C PHE A 110 0.58 18.48 -8.04
N ASP A 111 0.59 18.04 -9.29
CA ASP A 111 -0.29 16.96 -9.74
C ASP A 111 0.11 15.67 -9.01
N SER A 112 -0.82 15.09 -8.25
CA SER A 112 -0.55 14.00 -7.31
C SER A 112 -1.36 12.76 -7.64
N TYR A 113 -0.72 11.60 -7.65
CA TYR A 113 -1.31 10.30 -8.01
C TYR A 113 -0.90 9.24 -6.98
N ALA A 114 -1.86 8.63 -6.29
CA ALA A 114 -1.61 7.47 -5.44
C ALA A 114 -2.08 6.21 -6.16
N VAL A 115 -1.16 5.25 -6.35
CA VAL A 115 -1.48 3.97 -7.01
C VAL A 115 -1.79 2.91 -5.96
N SER A 116 -2.74 2.02 -6.23
CA SER A 116 -2.96 0.79 -5.46
C SER A 116 -2.32 -0.37 -6.22
N LEU A 117 -1.38 -1.08 -5.61
CA LEU A 117 -0.79 -2.28 -6.21
C LEU A 117 -1.87 -3.36 -6.44
N LEU A 118 -1.62 -4.28 -7.37
CA LEU A 118 -2.56 -5.35 -7.71
C LEU A 118 -2.88 -6.23 -6.50
N GLY A 119 -4.17 -6.47 -6.26
CA GLY A 119 -4.68 -7.19 -5.09
C GLY A 119 -4.89 -6.33 -3.83
N GLN A 120 -4.60 -5.02 -3.89
CA GLN A 120 -4.88 -4.07 -2.81
C GLN A 120 -5.85 -2.97 -3.27
N GLY A 121 -6.63 -2.43 -2.33
CA GLY A 121 -7.61 -1.39 -2.63
C GLY A 121 -8.63 -1.86 -3.67
N GLU A 122 -8.95 -0.99 -4.62
CA GLU A 122 -9.86 -1.33 -5.72
C GLU A 122 -9.15 -1.90 -6.95
N SER A 123 -7.84 -2.15 -6.89
CA SER A 123 -7.13 -2.84 -7.96
C SER A 123 -7.63 -4.28 -8.14
N ASP A 124 -7.56 -4.76 -9.37
CA ASP A 124 -7.85 -6.15 -9.66
C ASP A 124 -6.85 -7.08 -8.93
N ALA A 125 -7.31 -8.29 -8.61
CA ALA A 125 -6.48 -9.31 -7.99
C ALA A 125 -5.93 -10.24 -9.08
N PRO A 126 -4.62 -10.50 -9.13
CA PRO A 126 -4.07 -11.53 -9.99
C PRO A 126 -4.61 -12.91 -9.63
N ALA A 127 -4.63 -13.84 -10.59
CA ALA A 127 -5.03 -15.23 -10.32
C ALA A 127 -4.03 -16.00 -9.44
N SER A 128 -2.79 -15.51 -9.37
CA SER A 128 -1.73 -16.07 -8.53
C SER A 128 -2.00 -15.81 -7.04
N PRO A 129 -1.65 -16.74 -6.12
CA PRO A 129 -1.77 -16.52 -4.68
C PRO A 129 -0.85 -15.41 -4.16
N VAL A 130 0.16 -15.01 -4.94
CA VAL A 130 1.00 -13.83 -4.67
C VAL A 130 0.65 -12.71 -5.64
N ALA A 131 0.55 -11.49 -5.13
CA ALA A 131 0.20 -10.29 -5.90
C ALA A 131 1.19 -9.96 -7.03
N GLY A 132 2.44 -10.44 -6.94
CA GLY A 132 3.47 -10.21 -7.94
C GLY A 132 4.86 -10.40 -7.38
N SER A 133 5.85 -10.24 -8.26
CA SER A 133 7.25 -10.05 -7.85
C SER A 133 7.56 -8.57 -7.69
N LEU A 134 8.72 -8.25 -7.12
CA LEU A 134 9.19 -6.88 -7.03
C LEU A 134 9.29 -6.20 -8.41
N GLN A 135 9.73 -6.97 -9.42
CA GLN A 135 9.88 -6.51 -10.80
C GLN A 135 8.53 -6.27 -11.47
N THR A 136 7.51 -7.11 -11.23
CA THR A 136 6.18 -6.87 -11.81
C THR A 136 5.57 -5.60 -11.22
N HIS A 137 5.67 -5.40 -9.90
CA HIS A 137 5.18 -4.15 -9.28
C HIS A 137 5.91 -2.91 -9.79
N ALA A 138 7.24 -2.96 -9.94
CA ALA A 138 7.99 -1.85 -10.52
C ALA A 138 7.60 -1.58 -11.98
N GLY A 139 7.35 -2.64 -12.75
CA GLY A 139 6.89 -2.57 -14.13
C GLY A 139 5.48 -2.00 -14.27
N ASP A 140 4.56 -2.34 -13.37
CA ASP A 140 3.20 -1.79 -13.36
C ASP A 140 3.20 -0.28 -13.09
N VAL A 141 4.05 0.17 -12.16
CA VAL A 141 4.28 1.60 -11.90
C VAL A 141 4.91 2.28 -13.12
N ALA A 142 5.87 1.64 -13.79
CA ALA A 142 6.49 2.16 -15.01
C ALA A 142 5.49 2.32 -16.16
N ASP A 143 4.64 1.33 -16.38
CA ASP A 143 3.60 1.36 -17.42
C ASP A 143 2.60 2.50 -17.17
N PHE A 144 2.21 2.72 -15.91
CA PHE A 144 1.39 3.88 -15.55
C PHE A 144 2.08 5.21 -15.86
N ILE A 145 3.35 5.36 -15.44
CA ILE A 145 4.11 6.60 -15.69
C ILE A 145 4.24 6.86 -17.18
N GLU A 146 4.65 5.85 -17.95
CA GLU A 146 4.87 5.94 -19.40
C GLU A 146 3.59 6.36 -20.14
N LYS A 147 2.45 5.79 -19.78
CA LYS A 147 1.19 6.03 -20.49
C LYS A 147 0.41 7.25 -20.01
N LYS A 148 0.60 7.70 -18.77
CA LYS A 148 -0.25 8.74 -18.15
C LYS A 148 0.46 10.06 -17.88
N LEU A 149 1.79 10.07 -17.76
CA LEU A 149 2.53 11.26 -17.36
C LEU A 149 3.36 11.81 -18.53
N MET A 150 3.23 13.11 -18.76
CA MET A 150 3.97 13.81 -19.82
C MET A 150 5.39 14.22 -19.38
N PHE A 151 5.63 14.31 -18.07
CA PHE A 151 6.88 14.78 -17.49
C PHE A 151 7.41 13.76 -16.47
N PRO A 152 8.75 13.63 -16.33
CA PRO A 152 9.37 12.78 -15.33
C PRO A 152 8.80 13.02 -13.92
N PRO A 153 8.23 12.00 -13.25
CA PRO A 153 7.66 12.17 -11.92
C PRO A 153 8.72 12.14 -10.83
N VAL A 154 8.34 12.60 -9.64
CA VAL A 154 8.97 12.19 -8.38
C VAL A 154 8.19 11.00 -7.83
N LEU A 155 8.87 9.88 -7.60
CA LEU A 155 8.26 8.72 -6.94
C LEU A 155 8.41 8.81 -5.42
N LEU A 156 7.35 8.55 -4.67
CA LEU A 156 7.38 8.50 -3.20
C LEU A 156 6.90 7.12 -2.73
N GLY A 157 7.73 6.41 -1.97
CA GLY A 157 7.45 5.03 -1.58
C GLY A 157 7.50 4.83 -0.09
N HIS A 158 6.45 4.26 0.49
CA HIS A 158 6.40 3.87 1.90
C HIS A 158 6.73 2.38 2.09
N SER A 159 7.62 2.03 3.02
CA SER A 159 7.95 0.64 3.36
C SER A 159 8.25 -0.22 2.12
N PHE A 160 7.35 -1.15 1.75
CA PHE A 160 7.50 -2.01 0.57
C PHE A 160 7.46 -1.22 -0.74
N GLY A 161 6.68 -0.14 -0.81
CA GLY A 161 6.67 0.78 -1.95
C GLY A 161 8.02 1.44 -2.19
N GLY A 162 8.79 1.71 -1.13
CA GLY A 162 10.15 2.20 -1.27
C GLY A 162 11.12 1.15 -1.84
N LEU A 163 10.92 -0.14 -1.54
CA LEU A 163 11.68 -1.22 -2.18
C LEU A 163 11.32 -1.37 -3.67
N ILE A 164 10.05 -1.18 -4.03
CA ILE A 164 9.59 -1.14 -5.42
C ILE A 164 10.29 0.00 -6.18
N ILE A 165 10.36 1.20 -5.61
CA ILE A 165 11.06 2.35 -6.23
C ILE A 165 12.55 2.08 -6.39
N GLN A 166 13.20 1.46 -5.40
CA GLN A 166 14.61 1.09 -5.53
C GLN A 166 14.83 0.09 -6.67
N CYS A 167 13.94 -0.90 -6.83
CA CYS A 167 13.95 -1.83 -7.96
C CYS A 167 13.73 -1.10 -9.29
N TYR A 168 12.76 -0.18 -9.34
CA TYR A 168 12.51 0.66 -10.51
C TYR A 168 13.79 1.39 -10.94
N ILE A 169 14.43 2.11 -10.01
CA ILE A 169 15.65 2.89 -10.27
C ILE A 169 16.80 2.00 -10.76
N ALA A 170 16.97 0.82 -10.17
CA ALA A 170 17.99 -0.14 -10.61
C ALA A 170 17.78 -0.57 -12.07
N ASN A 171 16.52 -0.69 -12.51
CA ASN A 171 16.19 -1.09 -13.88
C ASN A 171 16.21 0.07 -14.89
N ILE A 172 16.09 1.35 -14.47
CA ILE A 172 16.32 2.52 -15.35
C ILE A 172 17.71 2.43 -16.00
N ARG A 173 18.73 1.98 -15.25
CA ARG A 173 20.13 1.97 -15.72
C ARG A 173 20.44 0.80 -16.65
N THR A 174 19.63 -0.26 -16.67
CA THR A 174 19.82 -1.43 -17.55
C THR A 174 19.24 -1.22 -18.96
N LYS A 175 19.19 0.04 -19.42
CA LYS A 175 18.64 0.51 -20.70
C LYS A 175 19.43 0.10 -21.95
N GLN A 176 20.57 -0.58 -21.82
CA GLN A 176 21.57 -0.65 -22.91
C GLN A 176 21.79 -2.04 -23.55
N THR A 177 21.05 -3.11 -23.19
CA THR A 177 21.54 -4.46 -23.58
C THR A 177 20.56 -5.48 -24.15
N LEU A 178 19.23 -5.36 -24.02
CA LEU A 178 18.34 -6.42 -24.55
C LEU A 178 17.03 -5.90 -25.15
N GLU A 179 16.77 -6.34 -26.39
CA GLU A 179 15.70 -5.94 -27.34
C GLU A 179 14.26 -6.32 -26.94
N LYS A 180 13.97 -6.52 -25.65
CA LYS A 180 12.60 -6.77 -25.18
C LYS A 180 12.52 -6.50 -23.70
N LYS A 181 12.27 -5.25 -23.30
CA LYS A 181 12.29 -4.89 -21.87
C LYS A 181 11.31 -3.76 -21.59
N MET A 182 10.47 -3.96 -20.58
CA MET A 182 9.72 -2.89 -19.93
C MET A 182 10.62 -1.65 -19.83
N LEU A 183 10.24 -0.58 -20.54
CA LEU A 183 10.94 0.68 -20.41
C LEU A 183 10.59 1.25 -19.04
N TYR A 184 11.62 1.70 -18.32
CA TYR A 184 11.46 2.46 -17.09
C TYR A 184 11.68 3.93 -17.43
N PRO A 185 10.61 4.76 -17.48
CA PRO A 185 10.72 6.20 -17.69
C PRO A 185 11.68 6.87 -16.69
N ASP A 186 12.33 7.95 -17.13
CA ASP A 186 13.19 8.74 -16.26
C ASP A 186 12.38 9.44 -15.16
N LEU A 187 13.05 9.69 -14.03
CA LEU A 187 12.44 10.29 -12.84
C LEU A 187 13.07 11.66 -12.57
N ALA A 188 12.25 12.63 -12.14
CA ALA A 188 12.73 13.89 -11.59
C ALA A 188 13.35 13.70 -10.19
N GLY A 189 12.93 12.66 -9.47
CA GLY A 189 13.46 12.31 -8.16
C GLY A 189 12.79 11.09 -7.55
N ALA A 190 13.27 10.69 -6.36
CA ALA A 190 12.67 9.63 -5.58
C ALA A 190 12.76 9.94 -4.08
N VAL A 191 11.71 9.60 -3.32
CA VAL A 191 11.60 9.77 -1.87
C VAL A 191 11.27 8.43 -1.23
N LEU A 192 12.05 8.05 -0.23
CA LEU A 192 11.90 6.79 0.50
C LEU A 192 11.41 7.07 1.93
N VAL A 193 10.14 6.76 2.21
CA VAL A 193 9.49 7.01 3.50
C VAL A 193 9.49 5.70 4.30
N CYS A 194 10.30 5.62 5.36
CA CYS A 194 10.41 4.41 6.19
C CYS A 194 10.61 3.13 5.35
N SER A 195 11.41 3.22 4.30
CA SER A 195 11.54 2.16 3.28
C SER A 195 12.17 0.90 3.83
N VAL A 196 11.73 -0.24 3.27
CA VAL A 196 12.48 -1.50 3.39
C VAL A 196 13.84 -1.30 2.70
N PRO A 197 14.96 -1.66 3.34
CA PRO A 197 16.29 -1.56 2.71
C PRO A 197 16.40 -2.54 1.53
N PRO A 198 17.33 -2.34 0.58
CA PRO A 198 17.52 -3.24 -0.56
C PRO A 198 17.73 -4.70 -0.19
N SER A 199 18.30 -4.97 0.99
CA SER A 199 18.50 -6.32 1.54
C SER A 199 17.20 -7.01 1.97
N GLY A 200 16.07 -6.29 1.99
CA GLY A 200 14.81 -6.75 2.57
C GLY A 200 14.79 -6.67 4.10
N ASN A 201 13.65 -7.04 4.69
CA ASN A 201 13.43 -7.05 6.14
C ASN A 201 13.70 -8.42 6.80
N SER A 202 14.18 -9.41 6.05
CA SER A 202 14.35 -10.78 6.53
C SER A 202 15.23 -10.86 7.78
N GLY A 203 16.35 -10.13 7.82
CA GLY A 203 17.23 -10.09 9.00
C GLY A 203 16.54 -9.49 10.25
N LEU A 204 15.68 -8.49 10.08
CA LEU A 204 14.91 -7.91 11.18
C LEU A 204 13.82 -8.88 11.66
N VAL A 205 13.13 -9.55 10.74
CA VAL A 205 12.14 -10.60 11.05
C VAL A 205 12.81 -11.75 11.79
N TRP A 206 13.97 -12.21 11.34
CA TRP A 206 14.72 -13.29 11.99
C TRP A 206 15.14 -12.88 13.41
N ARG A 207 15.68 -11.66 13.56
CA ARG A 207 16.00 -11.13 14.88
C ARG A 207 14.77 -11.09 15.80
N TYR A 208 13.61 -10.69 15.29
CA TYR A 208 12.37 -10.66 16.06
C TYR A 208 11.89 -12.06 16.46
N LEU A 209 11.92 -13.02 15.53
CA LEU A 209 11.52 -14.40 15.77
C LEU A 209 12.37 -15.07 16.87
N PHE A 210 13.68 -14.83 16.87
CA PHE A 210 14.58 -15.38 17.89
C PHE A 210 14.56 -14.59 19.22
N SER A 211 14.35 -13.27 19.19
CA SER A 211 14.33 -12.47 20.42
C SER A 211 12.99 -12.52 21.15
N LYS A 212 11.88 -12.75 20.44
CA LYS A 212 10.52 -12.79 21.00
C LYS A 212 9.68 -13.94 20.39
N PRO A 213 10.07 -15.21 20.60
CA PRO A 213 9.44 -16.35 19.91
C PRO A 213 7.94 -16.51 20.22
N VAL A 214 7.51 -16.24 21.46
CA VAL A 214 6.09 -16.31 21.84
C VAL A 214 5.27 -15.20 21.17
N ALA A 215 5.81 -13.98 21.05
CA ALA A 215 5.13 -12.88 20.38
C ALA A 215 5.10 -13.08 18.86
N ALA A 216 6.18 -13.58 18.28
CA ALA A 216 6.21 -13.96 16.88
C ALA A 216 5.21 -15.09 16.58
N PHE A 217 5.13 -16.12 17.41
CA PHE A 217 4.12 -17.17 17.27
C PHE A 217 2.69 -16.60 17.31
N LYS A 218 2.40 -15.65 18.20
CA LYS A 218 1.08 -15.00 18.24
C LYS A 218 0.78 -14.25 16.94
N VAL A 219 1.73 -13.50 16.38
CA VAL A 219 1.55 -12.78 15.11
C VAL A 219 1.35 -13.77 13.95
N PHE A 220 2.17 -14.82 13.86
CA PHE A 220 2.12 -15.76 12.73
C PHE A 220 0.99 -16.79 12.82
N ALA A 221 0.62 -17.25 14.02
CA ALA A 221 -0.40 -18.28 14.21
C ALA A 221 -1.81 -17.72 14.46
N LEU A 222 -1.92 -16.49 14.99
CA LEU A 222 -3.22 -15.87 15.33
C LEU A 222 -3.58 -14.68 14.43
N GLY A 223 -2.69 -14.21 13.55
CA GLY A 223 -2.99 -13.16 12.58
C GLY A 223 -3.42 -11.83 13.21
N ILE A 224 -2.80 -11.47 14.33
CA ILE A 224 -2.98 -10.18 15.03
C ILE A 224 -1.96 -9.17 14.52
#